data_AF-A0AAE0W8H6-F1
#
_entry.id   AF-A0AAE0W8H6-F1
#
_cell.length_a   1.000
_cell.length_b   1.000
_cell.length_c   1.000
_cell.angle_alpha   90.00
_cell.angle_beta   90.00
_cell.angle_gamma   90.00
#
_symmetry.space_group_name_H-M   'P 1'
#
loop_
_entity.id
_entity.type
_entity.pdbx_description
1 polymer ?
#
loop_
_entity_poly.entity_id
_entity_poly.type
_entity_poly.pdbx_seq_one_letter_code
_entity_poly.pdbx_strand_id
1 'polypeptide(L)'
;MFFEILKKKIGSETICFSIKKTKEKREKLKQIEQEIIEIYGELLNNTDGETLEKLEKMKAALKESRKKYIEGVILRYKARWYEFGEKSTRYFLNLEKRNYVNKTIKEIILDDGTKLSDQIDILEAQNQSYMELYKSRIVDDEGTQETQIDYLTKIDFLIIILNSIKRKEIHVRVCLH
;
A
#
# COMPACT_ATOMS: atom_id res chain seq x y z
N MET A 1 33.26 -5.28 -24.82
CA MET A 1 33.84 -4.68 -23.58
C MET A 1 33.96 -3.15 -23.63
N PHE A 2 34.45 -2.53 -24.70
CA PHE A 2 34.65 -1.07 -24.80
C PHE A 2 33.43 -0.22 -24.40
N PHE A 3 32.24 -0.60 -24.88
CA PHE A 3 31.02 0.15 -24.62
C PHE A 3 30.62 0.24 -23.14
N GLU A 4 30.85 -0.83 -22.37
CA GLU A 4 30.55 -0.83 -20.93
C GLU A 4 31.51 0.08 -20.14
N ILE A 5 32.78 0.13 -20.54
CA ILE A 5 33.78 1.05 -19.96
C ILE A 5 33.39 2.50 -20.26
N LEU A 6 32.96 2.77 -21.49
CA LEU A 6 32.50 4.10 -21.91
C LEU A 6 31.29 4.56 -21.10
N LYS A 7 30.25 3.72 -20.95
CA LYS A 7 29.07 4.03 -20.12
C LYS A 7 29.47 4.34 -18.68
N LYS A 8 30.35 3.53 -18.08
CA LYS A 8 30.83 3.75 -16.71
C LYS A 8 31.54 5.09 -16.56
N LYS A 9 32.42 5.44 -17.51
CA LYS A 9 33.15 6.71 -17.52
C LYS A 9 32.20 7.91 -17.66
N ILE A 10 31.26 7.85 -18.59
CA ILE A 10 30.24 8.90 -18.76
C ILE A 10 29.40 9.03 -17.48
N GLY A 11 29.00 7.90 -16.89
CA GLY A 11 28.26 7.87 -15.62
C GLY A 11 29.03 8.54 -14.48
N SER A 12 30.31 8.21 -14.29
CA SER A 12 31.13 8.80 -13.24
C SER A 12 31.30 10.31 -13.42
N GLU A 13 31.59 10.77 -14.63
CA GLU A 13 31.73 12.21 -14.91
C GLU A 13 30.41 12.96 -14.68
N THR A 14 29.29 12.39 -15.10
CA THR A 14 27.95 12.97 -14.91
C THR A 14 27.58 13.09 -13.43
N ILE A 15 27.91 12.08 -12.63
CA ILE A 15 27.70 12.09 -11.17
C ILE A 15 28.55 13.20 -10.53
N CYS A 16 29.85 13.26 -10.84
CA CYS A 16 30.75 14.28 -10.32
C CYS A 16 30.27 15.70 -10.67
N PHE A 17 29.90 15.93 -11.93
CA PHE A 17 29.33 17.19 -12.39
C PHE A 17 28.06 17.57 -11.61
N SER A 18 27.14 16.61 -11.43
CA SER A 18 25.87 16.84 -10.73
C SER A 18 26.07 17.16 -9.25
N ILE A 19 27.02 16.49 -8.58
CA ILE A 19 27.41 16.78 -7.20
C ILE A 19 28.00 18.18 -7.12
N LYS A 20 28.96 18.52 -7.99
CA LYS A 20 29.60 19.84 -8.03
C LYS A 20 28.57 20.95 -8.23
N LYS A 21 27.68 20.81 -9.22
CA LYS A 21 26.59 21.77 -9.49
C LYS A 21 25.63 21.92 -8.32
N THR A 22 25.38 20.83 -7.58
CA THR A 22 24.54 20.88 -6.37
C THR A 22 25.25 21.62 -5.24
N LYS A 23 26.56 21.42 -5.08
CA LYS A 23 27.38 22.12 -4.09
C LYS A 23 27.43 23.62 -4.37
N GLU A 24 27.73 24.02 -5.61
CA GLU A 24 27.75 25.43 -6.04
C GLU A 24 26.43 26.15 -5.76
N LYS A 25 25.29 25.48 -6.02
CA LYS A 25 23.96 26.03 -5.68
C LYS A 25 23.78 26.23 -4.18
N ARG A 26 24.24 25.28 -3.35
CA ARG A 26 24.16 25.38 -1.89
C ARG A 26 25.06 26.50 -1.36
N GLU A 27 26.24 26.67 -1.92
CA GLU A 27 27.15 27.76 -1.55
C GLU A 27 26.56 29.12 -1.89
N LYS A 28 26.00 29.30 -3.08
CA LYS A 28 25.28 30.54 -3.46
C LYS A 28 24.10 30.84 -2.53
N LEU A 29 23.33 29.82 -2.15
CA LEU A 29 22.24 30.00 -1.19
C LEU A 29 22.74 30.46 0.18
N LYS A 30 23.83 29.86 0.68
CA LYS A 30 24.46 30.27 1.93
C LYS A 30 24.97 31.71 1.89
N GLN A 31 25.56 32.12 0.77
CA GLN A 31 26.02 33.51 0.59
C GLN A 31 24.86 34.49 0.69
N ILE A 32 23.76 34.24 -0.03
CA ILE A 32 22.56 35.10 0.03
C ILE A 32 21.97 35.12 1.46
N GLU A 33 21.94 33.99 2.15
CA GLU A 33 21.46 33.92 3.54
C GLU A 33 22.36 34.73 4.49
N GLN A 34 23.67 34.68 4.29
CA GLN A 34 24.63 35.44 5.08
C GLN A 34 24.53 36.95 4.82
N GLU A 35 24.43 37.36 3.55
CA GLU A 35 24.22 38.76 3.16
C GLU A 35 22.93 39.33 3.77
N ILE A 36 21.85 38.53 3.81
CA ILE A 36 20.60 38.94 4.48
C ILE A 36 20.81 39.18 5.98
N ILE A 37 21.59 38.32 6.66
CA ILE A 37 21.91 38.48 8.08
C ILE A 37 22.72 39.75 8.33
N GLU A 38 23.71 40.02 7.48
CA GLU A 38 24.54 41.22 7.54
C GLU A 38 23.69 42.49 7.37
N ILE A 39 22.81 42.52 6.36
CA ILE A 39 21.87 43.63 6.13
C ILE A 39 20.93 43.85 7.34
N TYR A 40 20.45 42.77 7.97
CA TYR A 40 19.67 42.91 9.20
C TYR A 40 20.47 43.52 10.36
N GLY A 41 21.76 43.21 10.46
CA GLY A 41 22.67 43.82 11.43
C GLY A 41 22.89 45.31 11.18
N GLU A 42 22.97 45.73 9.92
CA GLU A 42 23.08 47.13 9.52
C GLU A 42 21.80 47.92 9.85
N LEU A 43 20.64 47.34 9.59
CA LEU A 43 19.33 47.94 9.87
C LEU A 43 19.06 48.18 11.37
N LEU A 44 19.76 47.48 12.27
CA LEU A 44 19.70 47.74 13.71
C LEU A 44 20.38 49.07 14.08
N ASN A 45 21.37 49.50 13.30
CA ASN A 45 22.17 50.69 13.60
C ASN A 45 21.68 51.93 12.88
N ASN A 46 21.13 51.80 11.66
CA ASN A 46 20.49 52.88 10.91
C ASN A 46 19.36 52.33 10.03
N THR A 47 18.22 53.01 9.99
CA THR A 47 17.08 52.64 9.13
C THR A 47 17.05 53.57 7.92
N ASP A 48 17.74 53.19 6.85
CA ASP A 48 17.70 53.86 5.57
C ASP A 48 16.84 53.09 4.56
N GLY A 49 16.15 53.82 3.68
CA GLY A 49 15.27 53.22 2.67
C GLY A 49 16.02 52.39 1.64
N GLU A 50 17.29 52.70 1.37
CA GLU A 50 18.11 52.00 0.38
C GLU A 50 18.48 50.57 0.86
N THR A 51 18.86 50.42 2.13
CA THR A 51 19.11 49.11 2.75
C THR A 51 17.85 48.25 2.83
N LEU A 52 16.68 48.87 3.04
CA LEU A 52 15.40 48.16 2.99
C LEU A 52 15.10 47.61 1.60
N GLU A 53 15.34 48.39 0.55
CA GLU A 53 15.16 47.96 -0.84
C GLU A 53 16.13 46.82 -1.22
N LYS A 54 17.40 46.90 -0.76
CA LYS A 54 18.39 45.82 -0.92
C LYS A 54 17.93 44.53 -0.24
N LEU A 55 17.38 44.61 0.96
CA LEU A 55 16.85 43.47 1.70
C LEU A 55 15.70 42.78 0.94
N GLU A 56 14.76 43.55 0.39
CA GLU A 56 13.65 43.01 -0.40
C GLU A 56 14.14 42.29 -1.66
N LYS A 57 15.11 42.88 -2.38
CA LYS A 57 15.75 42.25 -3.54
C LYS A 57 16.40 40.92 -3.19
N MET A 58 17.14 40.86 -2.07
CA MET A 58 17.80 39.63 -1.63
C MET A 58 16.79 38.54 -1.22
N LYS A 59 15.71 38.92 -0.53
CA LYS A 59 14.61 38.00 -0.20
C LYS A 59 13.94 37.43 -1.45
N ALA A 60 13.71 38.27 -2.47
CA ALA A 60 13.15 37.84 -3.74
C ALA A 60 14.11 36.86 -4.46
N ALA A 61 15.40 37.16 -4.50
CA ALA A 61 16.42 36.28 -5.08
C ALA A 61 16.50 34.91 -4.36
N LEU A 62 16.42 34.91 -3.02
CA LEU A 62 16.38 33.68 -2.22
C LEU A 62 15.14 32.83 -2.55
N LYS A 63 13.98 33.47 -2.65
CA LYS A 63 12.72 32.80 -3.00
C LYS A 63 12.79 32.17 -4.39
N GLU A 64 13.30 32.89 -5.38
CA GLU A 64 13.46 32.36 -6.74
C GLU A 64 14.45 31.21 -6.81
N SER A 65 15.57 31.30 -6.08
CA SER A 65 16.56 30.22 -6.00
C SER A 65 15.98 28.93 -5.38
N ARG A 66 15.10 29.06 -4.38
CA ARG A 66 14.43 27.92 -3.71
C ARG A 66 13.27 27.33 -4.53
N LYS A 67 12.69 28.07 -5.46
CA LYS A 67 11.52 27.66 -6.25
C LYS A 67 11.69 26.29 -6.91
N LYS A 68 12.80 26.09 -7.66
CA LYS A 68 13.09 24.82 -8.33
C LYS A 68 13.27 23.64 -7.37
N TYR A 69 13.81 23.90 -6.19
CA TYR A 69 13.94 22.87 -5.16
C TYR A 69 12.56 22.42 -4.66
N ILE A 70 11.68 23.38 -4.36
CA ILE A 70 10.31 23.14 -3.90
C ILE A 70 9.51 22.39 -4.96
N GLU A 71 9.57 22.82 -6.23
CA GLU A 71 8.94 22.12 -7.36
C GLU A 71 9.39 20.66 -7.44
N GLY A 72 10.69 20.40 -7.26
CA GLY A 72 11.23 19.04 -7.22
C GLY A 72 10.73 18.22 -6.03
N VAL A 73 10.57 18.83 -4.86
CA VAL A 73 9.99 18.18 -3.68
C VAL A 73 8.52 17.80 -3.94
N ILE A 74 7.73 18.73 -4.47
CA ILE A 74 6.32 18.51 -4.81
C ILE A 74 6.19 17.36 -5.83
N LEU A 75 7.02 17.36 -6.87
CA LEU A 75 7.01 16.31 -7.89
C LEU A 75 7.30 14.92 -7.28
N ARG A 76 8.34 14.80 -6.46
CA ARG A 76 8.68 13.53 -5.79
C ARG A 76 7.59 13.10 -4.81
N TYR A 77 6.97 14.04 -4.09
CA TYR A 77 5.84 13.75 -3.22
C TYR A 77 4.66 13.17 -4.01
N LYS A 78 4.30 13.79 -5.15
CA LYS A 78 3.23 13.29 -6.03
C LYS A 78 3.55 11.91 -6.60
N ALA A 79 4.79 11.69 -7.07
CA ALA A 79 5.22 10.39 -7.56
C ALA A 79 5.13 9.32 -6.47
N ARG A 80 5.57 9.64 -5.25
CA ARG A 80 5.47 8.75 -4.08
C ARG A 80 4.01 8.47 -3.71
N TRP A 81 3.15 9.47 -3.72
CA TRP A 81 1.73 9.29 -3.46
C TRP A 81 1.08 8.37 -4.50
N TYR A 82 1.38 8.55 -5.78
CA TYR A 82 0.88 7.67 -6.82
C TYR A 82 1.37 6.23 -6.66
N GLU A 83 2.64 6.05 -6.31
CA GLU A 83 3.25 4.71 -6.20
C GLU A 83 2.82 3.95 -4.93
N PHE A 84 2.67 4.65 -3.80
CA PHE A 84 2.49 4.05 -2.47
C PHE A 84 1.19 4.46 -1.77
N GLY A 85 0.46 5.46 -2.27
CA GLY A 85 -0.72 6.01 -1.60
C GLY A 85 -1.97 5.14 -1.73
N GLU A 86 -2.12 4.41 -2.85
CA GLU A 86 -3.29 3.53 -3.09
C GLU A 86 -2.97 2.05 -2.89
N LYS A 87 -1.68 1.67 -2.85
CA LYS A 87 -1.27 0.27 -2.72
C LYS A 87 -1.16 -0.12 -1.25
N SER A 88 -1.85 -1.20 -0.89
CA SER A 88 -1.72 -1.82 0.41
C SER A 88 -0.25 -2.17 0.69
N THR A 89 0.28 -1.70 1.82
CA THR A 89 1.70 -1.90 2.13
C THR A 89 2.01 -3.38 2.34
N ARG A 90 3.29 -3.76 2.22
CA ARG A 90 3.75 -5.13 2.54
C ARG A 90 3.26 -5.60 3.91
N TYR A 91 3.13 -4.69 4.88
CA TYR A 91 2.58 -4.98 6.20
C TYR A 91 1.13 -5.43 6.13
N PHE A 92 0.24 -4.68 5.47
CA PHE A 92 -1.18 -5.01 5.36
C PHE A 92 -1.41 -6.29 4.54
N LEU A 93 -0.66 -6.50 3.46
CA LEU A 93 -0.71 -7.74 2.68
C LEU A 93 -0.25 -8.94 3.51
N ASN A 94 0.81 -8.80 4.31
CA ASN A 94 1.26 -9.88 5.20
C ASN A 94 0.31 -10.11 6.37
N LEU A 95 -0.36 -9.07 6.86
CA LEU A 95 -1.39 -9.18 7.87
C LEU A 95 -2.59 -9.96 7.33
N GLU A 96 -3.04 -9.65 6.12
CA GLU A 96 -4.13 -10.35 5.44
C GLU A 96 -3.79 -11.83 5.20
N LYS A 97 -2.58 -12.12 4.69
CA LYS A 97 -2.08 -13.50 4.57
C LYS A 97 -2.07 -14.27 5.90
N ARG A 98 -1.58 -13.66 6.98
CA ARG A 98 -1.58 -14.30 8.31
C ARG A 98 -3.01 -14.53 8.82
N ASN A 99 -3.90 -13.55 8.62
CA ASN A 99 -5.29 -13.65 9.02
C ASN A 99 -6.02 -14.75 8.23
N TYR A 100 -5.75 -14.87 6.93
CA TYR A 100 -6.25 -15.97 6.09
C TYR A 100 -5.82 -17.31 6.69
N VAL A 101 -4.52 -17.54 6.87
CA VAL A 101 -4.00 -18.81 7.42
C VAL A 101 -4.53 -19.13 8.81
N ASN A 102 -4.70 -18.13 9.68
CA ASN A 102 -5.18 -18.33 11.04
C ASN A 102 -6.69 -18.62 11.12
N LYS A 103 -7.48 -18.14 10.14
CA LYS A 103 -8.93 -18.38 10.09
C LYS A 103 -9.29 -19.65 9.30
N THR A 104 -8.40 -20.13 8.44
CA THR A 104 -8.60 -21.38 7.70
C THR A 104 -8.48 -22.58 8.63
N ILE A 105 -9.56 -23.36 8.75
CA ILE A 105 -9.55 -24.66 9.41
C ILE A 105 -8.85 -25.65 8.48
N LYS A 106 -7.72 -26.19 8.95
CA LYS A 106 -6.83 -27.07 8.17
C LYS A 106 -7.16 -28.54 8.31
N GLU A 107 -7.67 -28.94 9.47
CA GLU A 107 -8.00 -30.33 9.76
C GLU A 107 -9.20 -30.40 10.70
N ILE A 108 -10.06 -31.40 10.50
CA ILE A 108 -11.16 -31.76 11.40
C ILE A 108 -11.08 -33.26 11.70
N ILE A 109 -11.43 -33.64 12.92
CA ILE A 109 -11.54 -35.03 13.37
C ILE A 109 -13.03 -35.33 13.53
N LEU A 110 -13.51 -36.38 12.87
CA LEU A 110 -14.88 -36.86 12.97
C LEU A 110 -15.06 -37.78 14.18
N ASP A 111 -16.31 -38.06 14.54
CA ASP A 111 -16.67 -38.87 15.72
C ASP A 111 -16.14 -40.32 15.64
N ASP A 112 -15.94 -40.82 14.42
CA ASP A 112 -15.33 -42.12 14.14
C ASP A 112 -13.79 -42.13 14.22
N GLY A 113 -13.19 -40.97 14.53
CA GLY A 113 -11.74 -40.77 14.62
C GLY A 113 -11.04 -40.52 13.29
N THR A 114 -11.76 -40.47 12.17
CA THR A 114 -11.17 -40.15 10.86
C THR A 114 -10.75 -38.68 10.78
N LYS A 115 -9.63 -38.43 10.09
CA LYS A 115 -9.06 -37.08 9.93
C LYS A 115 -9.31 -36.57 8.51
N LEU A 116 -9.98 -35.43 8.40
CA LEU A 116 -10.17 -34.72 7.15
C LEU A 116 -9.20 -33.55 7.08
N SER A 117 -8.39 -33.51 6.02
CA SER A 117 -7.42 -32.42 5.75
C SER A 117 -7.74 -31.70 4.43
N ASP A 118 -8.54 -32.32 3.55
CA ASP A 118 -8.98 -31.68 2.32
C ASP A 118 -10.01 -30.59 2.60
N GLN A 119 -9.81 -29.41 2.01
CA GLN A 119 -10.61 -28.22 2.33
C GLN A 119 -12.07 -28.40 1.91
N ILE A 120 -12.33 -29.20 0.88
CA ILE A 120 -13.69 -29.47 0.40
C ILE A 120 -14.42 -30.38 1.39
N ASP A 121 -13.77 -31.47 1.80
CA ASP A 121 -14.35 -32.43 2.74
C ASP A 121 -14.60 -31.77 4.11
N ILE A 122 -13.68 -30.90 4.55
CA ILE A 122 -13.83 -30.06 5.74
C ILE A 122 -15.07 -29.16 5.65
N LEU A 123 -15.31 -28.53 4.49
CA LEU A 123 -16.49 -27.68 4.28
C LEU A 123 -17.80 -28.48 4.27
N GLU A 124 -17.80 -29.67 3.66
CA GLU A 124 -18.98 -30.54 3.64
C GLU A 124 -19.32 -31.06 5.03
N ALA A 125 -18.32 -31.52 5.78
CA ALA A 125 -18.49 -31.97 7.17
C ALA A 125 -19.01 -30.83 8.07
N GLN A 126 -18.47 -29.61 7.93
CA GLN A 126 -18.98 -28.44 8.65
C GLN A 126 -20.43 -28.14 8.30
N ASN A 127 -20.77 -28.10 7.01
CA ASN A 127 -22.13 -27.83 6.56
C ASN A 127 -23.12 -28.87 7.09
N GLN A 128 -22.76 -30.15 7.04
CA GLN A 128 -23.61 -31.22 7.54
C GLN A 128 -23.83 -31.10 9.06
N SER A 129 -22.76 -30.87 9.83
CA SER A 129 -22.84 -30.66 11.27
C SER A 129 -23.73 -29.47 11.64
N TYR A 130 -23.55 -28.30 11.00
CA TYR A 130 -24.41 -27.15 11.25
C TYR A 130 -25.85 -27.39 10.77
N MET A 131 -26.06 -28.08 9.65
CA MET A 131 -27.41 -28.44 9.20
C MET A 131 -28.14 -29.32 10.23
N GLU A 132 -27.46 -30.30 10.81
CA GLU A 132 -28.05 -31.17 11.84
C GLU A 132 -28.35 -30.38 13.13
N LEU A 133 -27.43 -29.52 13.57
CA LEU A 133 -27.62 -28.64 14.73
C LEU A 133 -28.81 -27.68 14.59
N TYR A 134 -29.05 -27.16 13.38
CA TYR A 134 -30.16 -26.24 13.14
C TYR A 134 -31.47 -26.96 12.77
N LYS A 135 -31.43 -28.18 12.21
CA LYS A 135 -32.63 -29.01 11.98
C LYS A 135 -33.24 -29.50 13.29
N SER A 136 -32.43 -29.88 14.27
CA SER A 136 -32.91 -30.34 15.58
C SER A 136 -33.66 -29.25 16.36
N ARG A 137 -33.33 -27.97 16.12
CA ARG A 137 -33.93 -26.83 16.82
C ARG A 137 -35.27 -26.37 16.26
N ILE A 138 -35.62 -26.75 15.03
CA ILE A 138 -36.89 -26.37 14.37
C ILE A 138 -38.07 -27.20 14.90
N VAL A 139 -37.80 -28.38 15.47
CA VAL A 139 -38.84 -29.32 15.92
C VAL A 139 -39.50 -28.87 17.24
N ASP A 140 -38.87 -27.98 18.00
CA ASP A 140 -39.27 -27.67 19.38
C ASP A 140 -40.00 -26.32 19.57
N ASP A 141 -40.10 -25.45 18.54
CA ASP A 141 -40.66 -24.10 18.70
C ASP A 141 -41.46 -23.62 17.47
N GLU A 142 -42.80 -23.67 17.56
CA GLU A 142 -43.73 -23.33 16.48
C GLU A 142 -43.75 -21.83 16.11
N GLY A 143 -43.07 -20.96 16.88
CA GLY A 143 -43.18 -19.49 16.75
C GLY A 143 -42.17 -18.78 15.84
N THR A 144 -41.15 -19.45 15.31
CA THR A 144 -40.00 -18.77 14.65
C THR A 144 -39.68 -19.29 13.25
N GLN A 145 -40.70 -19.66 12.47
CA GLN A 145 -40.50 -20.41 11.21
C GLN A 145 -40.00 -19.55 10.03
N GLU A 146 -40.43 -18.29 9.86
CA GLU A 146 -40.11 -17.52 8.64
C GLU A 146 -38.65 -17.06 8.54
N THR A 147 -37.99 -16.69 9.64
CA THR A 147 -36.59 -16.24 9.62
C THR A 147 -35.61 -17.41 9.52
N GLN A 148 -35.93 -18.57 10.10
CA GLN A 148 -35.07 -19.75 10.06
C GLN A 148 -35.08 -20.46 8.70
N ILE A 149 -36.21 -20.45 7.98
CA ILE A 149 -36.31 -20.96 6.60
C ILE A 149 -35.46 -20.10 5.64
N ASP A 150 -35.34 -18.79 5.87
CA ASP A 150 -34.46 -17.90 5.07
C ASP A 150 -32.96 -18.25 5.25
N TYR A 151 -32.53 -18.67 6.44
CA TYR A 151 -31.16 -19.14 6.66
C TYR A 151 -30.88 -20.49 6.01
N LEU A 152 -31.84 -21.43 6.07
CA LEU A 152 -31.71 -22.75 5.44
C LEU A 152 -31.67 -22.65 3.91
N THR A 153 -32.53 -21.81 3.32
CA THR A 153 -32.52 -21.57 1.86
C THR A 153 -31.23 -20.87 1.39
N LYS A 154 -30.62 -20.02 2.21
CA LYS A 154 -29.28 -19.46 1.95
C LYS A 154 -28.17 -20.50 2.00
N ILE A 155 -28.25 -21.48 2.91
CA ILE A 155 -27.31 -22.61 2.98
C ILE A 155 -27.46 -23.49 1.74
N ASP A 156 -28.68 -23.83 1.33
CA ASP A 156 -28.93 -24.60 0.10
C ASP A 156 -28.42 -23.86 -1.15
N PHE A 157 -28.57 -22.54 -1.21
CA PHE A 157 -27.97 -21.72 -2.28
C PHE A 157 -26.44 -21.79 -2.29
N LEU A 158 -25.80 -21.76 -1.11
CA LEU A 158 -24.34 -21.91 -0.99
C LEU A 158 -23.87 -23.30 -1.43
N ILE A 159 -24.63 -24.36 -1.13
CA ILE A 159 -24.36 -25.73 -1.58
C ILE A 159 -24.46 -25.83 -3.12
N ILE A 160 -25.46 -25.19 -3.73
CA ILE A 160 -25.59 -25.14 -5.20
C ILE A 160 -24.39 -24.43 -5.84
N ILE A 161 -23.94 -23.32 -5.24
CA ILE A 161 -22.76 -22.58 -5.72
C ILE A 161 -21.49 -23.43 -5.60
N LEU A 162 -21.27 -24.08 -4.46
CA LEU A 162 -20.12 -24.98 -4.23
C LEU A 162 -20.11 -26.15 -5.23
N ASN A 163 -21.27 -26.76 -5.50
CA ASN A 163 -21.41 -27.83 -6.49
C ASN A 163 -21.20 -27.35 -7.94
N SER A 164 -21.48 -26.08 -8.23
CA SER A 164 -21.17 -25.44 -9.53
C SER A 164 -19.67 -25.19 -9.70
N ILE A 165 -18.98 -24.79 -8.62
CA ILE A 165 -17.53 -24.58 -8.60
C ILE A 165 -16.79 -25.92 -8.76
N LYS A 166 -17.19 -26.96 -8.03
CA LYS A 166 -16.66 -28.34 -8.19
C LYS A 166 -16.78 -28.85 -9.63
N ARG A 167 -17.94 -28.63 -10.28
CA ARG A 167 -18.15 -29.04 -11.69
C ARG A 167 -17.23 -28.30 -12.66
N LYS A 168 -16.96 -27.01 -12.43
CA LYS A 168 -16.04 -26.24 -13.28
C LYS A 168 -14.58 -26.68 -13.12
N GLU A 169 -14.12 -26.99 -11.90
CA GLU A 169 -12.76 -27.51 -11.69
C GLU A 169 -12.54 -28.91 -12.30
N ILE A 170 -13.53 -29.80 -12.22
CA ILE A 170 -13.47 -31.13 -12.87
C ILE A 170 -13.41 -30.97 -14.39
N HIS A 171 -14.19 -30.06 -14.98
CA HIS A 171 -14.21 -29.83 -16.43
C HIS A 171 -12.89 -29.20 -16.94
N VAL A 172 -12.24 -28.34 -16.14
CA VAL A 172 -10.91 -27.79 -16.45
C VAL A 172 -9.83 -28.88 -16.39
N ARG A 173 -9.91 -29.81 -15.43
CA ARG A 173 -8.98 -30.95 -15.32
C ARG A 173 -9.10 -31.94 -16.48
N VAL A 174 -10.32 -32.19 -16.98
CA VAL A 174 -10.56 -33.10 -18.12
C VAL A 174 -10.11 -32.50 -19.46
N CYS A 175 -10.09 -31.16 -19.61
CA CYS A 175 -9.59 -30.50 -20.82
C CYS A 175 -8.05 -30.33 -20.87
N LEU A 176 -7.32 -30.73 -19.82
CA LEU A 176 -5.87 -30.63 -19.69
C LEU A 176 -5.14 -31.98 -19.87
N HIS A 177 -5.82 -33.00 -20.41
CA HIS A 177 -5.25 -34.27 -20.88
C HIS A 177 -5.62 -34.50 -22.34
#